data_AF-A0A350QR59-F1
#
_entry.id   AF-A0A350QR59-F1
#
_cell.length_a   1.000
_cell.length_b   1.000
_cell.length_c   1.000
_cell.angle_alpha   90.00
_cell.angle_beta   90.00
_cell.angle_gamma   90.00
#
_symmetry.space_group_name_H-M   'P 1'
#
loop_
_entity.id
_entity.type
_entity.pdbx_description
1 polymer ?
#
loop_
_entity_poly.entity_id
_entity_poly.type
_entity_poly.pdbx_seq_one_letter_code
_entity_poly.pdbx_strand_id
1 'polypeptide(L)'
;GEPVDIDLRSGEIRFAPPSAGRILDGKGAILHPGFVDAHMHFGLGGDAMSQLDLSEVSSREEFEDAVARRHQALPEGRWLQASGWNDALFEKDGMPDASWLSSTGDRPVVAYRVDQHACVVNRPVLARLKDAVCPPGGRIVTGDDGRPNGLMVESAAWHLVNPIVPEPSLEERRQHIRNADAHCASMGLVTVGSMEYAKELSEAIEPIRDELGVRLRITLLDRDWPLDFSYACDFESDDMLTVIGCKAFIDGTLGSRSAAMLEPYSDDPDAGHGMLVELAEQGVLHDWIQAVHAHGFSPSMHAIGDRALRLALDAADTLPEEARSWVRFEHAQTVHPDDVARFAGRFASMQPRHKAMDAPIIESRLGSARMHHFYPFASLEKAGARLAFGSDWPIVDCNPFSGIRAAVTGRDIDGNLSTTHENIDVETALRAYTVEARSCLGMEGGTLDEGAPADLILLDRDPRTVDWMQPEDPRILATIVDGRLIHELSD
;
A
#
# COMPACT_ATOMS: atom_id res chain seq x y z
N GLY A 1 25.83 -12.40 -16.36
CA GLY A 1 25.97 -11.33 -17.36
C GLY A 1 26.46 -11.84 -18.69
N GLU A 2 26.05 -13.04 -19.12
CA GLU A 2 26.21 -13.45 -20.52
C GLU A 2 25.01 -12.89 -21.30
N PRO A 3 25.21 -12.31 -22.50
CA PRO A 3 24.10 -11.94 -23.38
C PRO A 3 23.22 -13.15 -23.66
N VAL A 4 21.91 -12.93 -23.69
CA VAL A 4 20.93 -13.99 -23.90
C VAL A 4 19.88 -13.55 -24.90
N ASP A 5 19.54 -14.45 -25.83
CA ASP A 5 18.39 -14.30 -26.70
C ASP A 5 17.20 -15.03 -26.07
N ILE A 6 16.06 -14.35 -26.00
CA ILE A 6 14.81 -14.93 -25.49
C ILE A 6 13.71 -14.70 -26.50
N ASP A 7 12.95 -15.75 -26.76
CA ASP A 7 11.74 -15.72 -27.57
C ASP A 7 10.53 -15.90 -26.64
N LEU A 8 9.73 -14.84 -26.51
CA LEU A 8 8.51 -14.85 -25.70
C LEU A 8 7.35 -15.34 -26.56
N ARG A 9 6.91 -16.58 -26.34
CA ARG A 9 5.84 -17.20 -27.14
C ARG A 9 4.74 -17.72 -26.24
N SER A 10 3.50 -17.37 -26.58
CA SER A 10 2.31 -17.84 -25.84
C SER A 10 2.40 -17.57 -24.34
N GLY A 11 2.97 -16.43 -23.94
CA GLY A 11 3.10 -16.05 -22.53
C GLY A 11 4.26 -16.72 -21.78
N GLU A 12 5.14 -17.47 -22.45
CA GLU A 12 6.23 -18.22 -21.81
C GLU A 12 7.63 -17.79 -22.29
N ILE A 13 8.62 -17.94 -21.40
CA ILE A 13 10.04 -17.72 -21.69
C ILE A 13 10.63 -18.92 -22.45
N ARG A 14 11.34 -18.65 -23.54
CA ARG A 14 12.18 -19.65 -24.25
C ARG A 14 13.56 -19.09 -24.56
N PHE A 15 14.61 -19.78 -24.17
CA PHE A 15 16.00 -19.42 -24.46
C PHE A 15 16.38 -19.83 -25.89
N ALA A 16 15.95 -19.03 -26.85
CA ALA A 16 16.19 -19.23 -28.27
C ALA A 16 16.28 -17.89 -29.01
N PRO A 17 16.98 -17.83 -30.15
CA PRO A 17 16.96 -16.67 -31.02
C PRO A 17 15.53 -16.30 -31.42
N PRO A 18 15.17 -15.00 -31.46
CA PRO A 18 13.83 -14.57 -31.82
C PRO A 18 13.51 -14.99 -33.26
N SER A 19 12.38 -15.66 -33.44
CA SER A 19 12.00 -16.25 -34.74
C SER A 19 11.04 -15.40 -35.57
N ALA A 20 10.26 -14.51 -34.91
CA ALA A 20 9.26 -13.62 -35.52
C ALA A 20 8.83 -12.55 -34.50
N GLY A 21 8.14 -11.50 -34.96
CA GLY A 21 7.52 -10.49 -34.09
C GLY A 21 8.36 -9.22 -33.88
N ARG A 22 7.98 -8.42 -32.87
CA ARG A 22 8.73 -7.24 -32.44
C ARG A 22 9.99 -7.70 -31.72
N ILE A 23 11.15 -7.24 -32.19
CA ILE A 23 12.43 -7.48 -31.53
C ILE A 23 12.74 -6.28 -30.63
N LEU A 24 12.97 -6.55 -29.34
CA LEU A 24 13.45 -5.57 -28.38
C LEU A 24 14.94 -5.84 -28.13
N ASP A 25 15.81 -4.97 -28.67
CA ASP A 25 17.24 -5.03 -28.37
C ASP A 25 17.47 -4.46 -26.98
N GLY A 26 17.90 -5.32 -26.05
CA GLY A 26 18.16 -4.94 -24.66
C GLY A 26 19.31 -3.95 -24.51
N LYS A 27 20.19 -3.74 -25.51
CA LYS A 27 21.31 -2.79 -25.48
C LYS A 27 22.18 -2.89 -24.21
N GLY A 28 22.35 -4.11 -23.69
CA GLY A 28 23.12 -4.38 -22.46
C GLY A 28 22.34 -4.21 -21.15
N ALA A 29 21.03 -3.98 -21.21
CA ALA A 29 20.14 -3.99 -20.04
C ALA A 29 20.15 -5.34 -19.32
N ILE A 30 19.78 -5.31 -18.05
CA ILE A 30 19.63 -6.49 -17.21
C ILE A 30 18.19 -6.98 -17.29
N LEU A 31 18.03 -8.23 -17.71
CA LEU A 31 16.76 -8.92 -17.63
C LEU A 31 16.53 -9.45 -16.21
N HIS A 32 15.33 -9.21 -15.68
CA HIS A 32 14.93 -9.66 -14.34
C HIS A 32 13.46 -10.12 -14.37
N PRO A 33 13.02 -11.03 -13.49
CA PRO A 33 11.59 -11.28 -13.29
C PRO A 33 10.85 -9.99 -12.97
N GLY A 34 9.63 -9.82 -13.49
CA GLY A 34 8.80 -8.68 -13.12
C GLY A 34 8.47 -8.67 -11.63
N PHE A 35 8.36 -7.47 -11.06
CA PHE A 35 8.03 -7.33 -9.64
C PHE A 35 6.54 -7.55 -9.40
N VAL A 36 6.23 -8.08 -8.23
CA VAL A 36 4.87 -8.30 -7.74
C VAL A 36 4.71 -7.55 -6.43
N ASP A 37 3.63 -6.78 -6.34
CA ASP A 37 3.23 -6.15 -5.09
C ASP A 37 2.16 -7.02 -4.42
N ALA A 38 2.45 -7.57 -3.24
CA ALA A 38 1.53 -8.47 -2.55
C ALA A 38 0.32 -7.77 -1.91
N HIS A 39 0.38 -6.44 -1.74
CA HIS A 39 -0.62 -5.67 -1.00
C HIS A 39 -0.58 -4.20 -1.42
N MET A 40 -1.64 -3.73 -2.08
CA MET A 40 -1.92 -2.32 -2.30
C MET A 40 -3.43 -2.05 -2.38
N HIS A 41 -3.80 -0.78 -2.51
CA HIS A 41 -5.14 -0.32 -2.81
C HIS A 41 -5.13 0.34 -4.20
N PHE A 42 -5.22 -0.46 -5.26
CA PHE A 42 -5.03 -0.03 -6.65
C PHE A 42 -6.01 1.07 -7.10
N GLY A 43 -7.31 0.89 -6.84
CA GLY A 43 -8.34 1.89 -7.15
C GLY A 43 -8.12 3.19 -6.37
N LEU A 44 -7.82 3.08 -5.08
CA LEU A 44 -7.50 4.23 -4.23
C LEU A 44 -6.23 4.95 -4.70
N GLY A 45 -5.22 4.20 -5.16
CA GLY A 45 -4.00 4.77 -5.72
C GLY A 45 -4.24 5.57 -6.99
N GLY A 46 -5.10 5.07 -7.88
CA GLY A 46 -5.58 5.83 -9.04
C GLY A 46 -6.28 7.13 -8.63
N ASP A 47 -7.17 7.06 -7.63
CA ASP A 47 -7.85 8.24 -7.09
C ASP A 47 -6.84 9.23 -6.49
N ALA A 48 -5.84 8.76 -5.74
CA ALA A 48 -4.79 9.59 -5.15
C ALA A 48 -3.93 10.30 -6.21
N MET A 49 -3.58 9.63 -7.31
CA MET A 49 -2.84 10.23 -8.44
C MET A 49 -3.60 11.38 -9.12
N SER A 50 -4.93 11.41 -9.00
CA SER A 50 -5.75 12.50 -9.57
C SER A 50 -5.71 13.79 -8.72
N GLN A 51 -5.30 13.65 -7.45
CA GLN A 51 -5.21 14.72 -6.47
C GLN A 51 -3.88 15.47 -6.58
N LEU A 52 -3.82 16.65 -5.96
CA LEU A 52 -2.54 17.32 -5.77
C LEU A 52 -1.75 16.61 -4.68
N ASP A 53 -0.58 16.10 -5.04
CA ASP A 53 0.38 15.56 -4.08
C ASP A 53 1.11 16.68 -3.34
N LEU A 54 1.09 16.60 -2.01
CA LEU A 54 1.74 17.51 -1.07
C LEU A 54 2.79 16.79 -0.20
N SER A 55 3.14 15.54 -0.51
CA SER A 55 4.10 14.73 0.25
C SER A 55 5.52 15.33 0.28
N GLU A 56 5.93 15.95 -0.83
CA GLU A 56 7.24 16.60 -0.97
C GLU A 56 7.24 18.09 -0.55
N VAL A 57 6.12 18.60 -0.04
CA VAL A 57 6.01 19.99 0.40
C VAL A 57 6.51 20.12 1.83
N SER A 58 7.43 21.05 2.05
CA SER A 58 8.16 21.23 3.32
C SER A 58 7.96 22.61 3.96
N SER A 59 7.16 23.48 3.37
CA SER A 59 6.86 24.80 3.92
C SER A 59 5.49 25.32 3.51
N ARG A 60 5.00 26.34 4.22
CA ARG A 60 3.78 27.07 3.84
C ARG A 60 3.86 27.66 2.44
N GLU A 61 5.01 28.23 2.07
CA GLU A 61 5.20 28.85 0.74
C GLU A 61 5.08 27.81 -0.37
N GLU A 62 5.77 26.67 -0.24
CA GLU A 62 5.68 25.56 -1.19
C GLU A 62 4.24 24.99 -1.29
N PHE A 63 3.54 24.91 -0.16
CA PHE A 63 2.15 24.47 -0.11
C PHE A 63 1.23 25.43 -0.88
N GLU A 64 1.30 26.73 -0.57
CA GLU A 64 0.50 27.77 -1.21
C GLU A 64 0.75 27.83 -2.73
N ASP A 65 2.02 27.68 -3.14
CA ASP A 65 2.43 27.64 -4.54
C ASP A 65 1.94 26.38 -5.27
N ALA A 66 2.02 25.20 -4.64
CA ALA A 66 1.48 23.96 -5.20
C ALA A 66 -0.04 24.07 -5.42
N VAL A 67 -0.76 24.58 -4.42
CA VAL A 67 -2.21 24.80 -4.49
C VAL A 67 -2.56 25.83 -5.57
N ALA A 68 -1.83 26.95 -5.64
CA ALA A 68 -2.05 27.98 -6.65
C ALA A 68 -1.84 27.45 -8.08
N ARG A 69 -0.75 26.70 -8.32
CA ARG A 69 -0.48 26.06 -9.62
C ARG A 69 -1.58 25.06 -9.99
N ARG A 70 -1.98 24.19 -9.06
CA ARG A 70 -3.06 23.23 -9.31
C ARG A 70 -4.38 23.93 -9.59
N HIS A 71 -4.68 25.01 -8.86
CA HIS A 71 -5.88 25.80 -9.06
C HIS A 71 -5.96 26.36 -10.49
N GLN A 72 -4.86 26.92 -11.01
CA GLN A 72 -4.80 27.46 -12.38
C GLN A 72 -4.99 26.39 -13.46
N ALA A 73 -4.47 25.18 -13.24
CA ALA A 73 -4.56 24.07 -14.19
C ALA A 73 -5.90 23.31 -14.16
N LEU A 74 -6.68 23.45 -13.07
CA LEU A 74 -7.88 22.66 -12.86
C LEU A 74 -9.14 23.34 -13.48
N PRO A 75 -9.98 22.60 -14.24
CA PRO A 75 -11.19 23.15 -14.86
C PRO A 75 -12.15 23.83 -13.90
N GLU A 76 -12.94 24.77 -14.43
CA GLU A 76 -14.00 25.45 -13.66
C GLU A 76 -15.02 24.45 -13.08
N GLY A 77 -15.55 24.74 -11.89
CA GLY A 77 -16.54 23.90 -11.21
C GLY A 77 -15.99 22.67 -10.48
N ARG A 78 -14.71 22.31 -10.67
CA ARG A 78 -14.07 21.19 -9.95
C ARG A 78 -13.61 21.59 -8.56
N TRP A 79 -13.69 20.66 -7.61
CA TRP A 79 -13.00 20.77 -6.33
C TRP A 79 -11.49 20.56 -6.52
N LEU A 80 -10.68 21.31 -5.79
CA LEU A 80 -9.26 20.96 -5.64
C LEU A 80 -9.17 19.99 -4.46
N GLN A 81 -8.77 18.76 -4.75
CA GLN A 81 -8.47 17.75 -3.74
C GLN A 81 -6.95 17.58 -3.70
N ALA A 82 -6.39 17.53 -2.50
CA ALA A 82 -4.97 17.35 -2.26
C ALA A 82 -4.74 16.41 -1.09
N SER A 83 -3.57 15.78 -1.02
CA SER A 83 -3.22 14.86 0.05
C SER A 83 -1.71 14.85 0.27
N GLY A 84 -1.27 14.43 1.46
CA GLY A 84 0.14 14.10 1.73
C GLY A 84 0.89 15.11 2.58
N TRP A 85 0.28 16.23 2.99
CA TRP A 85 1.01 17.20 3.81
C TRP A 85 1.36 16.61 5.19
N ASN A 86 2.55 16.97 5.69
CA ASN A 86 3.07 16.49 6.96
C ASN A 86 3.52 17.66 7.84
N ASP A 87 2.82 17.88 8.95
CA ASP A 87 3.12 18.98 9.88
C ASP A 87 4.51 18.89 10.51
N ALA A 88 5.12 17.70 10.57
CA ALA A 88 6.50 17.55 11.03
C ALA A 88 7.50 18.28 10.12
N LEU A 89 7.16 18.54 8.86
CA LEU A 89 7.99 19.31 7.93
C LEU A 89 7.75 20.82 8.07
N PHE A 90 6.64 21.24 8.69
CA PHE A 90 6.20 22.64 8.76
C PHE A 90 6.56 23.32 10.09
N GLU A 91 7.59 22.87 10.82
CA GLU A 91 7.89 23.33 12.19
C GLU A 91 7.89 24.85 12.36
N LYS A 92 8.35 25.60 11.34
CA LYS A 92 8.41 27.08 11.36
C LYS A 92 7.07 27.76 11.07
N ASP A 93 6.18 27.08 10.37
CA ASP A 93 4.93 27.63 9.84
C ASP A 93 3.71 27.20 10.68
N GLY A 94 3.85 26.12 11.44
CA GLY A 94 2.79 25.51 12.22
C GLY A 94 1.82 24.70 11.37
N MET A 95 0.63 24.46 11.92
CA MET A 95 -0.41 23.67 11.26
C MET A 95 -1.09 24.44 10.12
N PRO A 96 -1.38 23.79 8.96
CA PRO A 96 -2.16 24.40 7.89
C PRO A 96 -3.55 24.84 8.34
N ASP A 97 -4.01 25.98 7.82
CA ASP A 97 -5.37 26.48 8.01
C ASP A 97 -5.97 27.00 6.70
N ALA A 98 -7.21 27.48 6.74
CA ALA A 98 -7.91 27.96 5.54
C ALA A 98 -7.20 29.12 4.83
N SER A 99 -6.27 29.83 5.47
CA SER A 99 -5.50 30.91 4.84
C SER A 99 -4.47 30.39 3.82
N TRP A 100 -3.93 29.19 4.03
CA TRP A 100 -2.99 28.52 3.12
C TRP A 100 -3.65 28.13 1.78
N LEU A 101 -4.98 28.16 1.73
CA LEU A 101 -5.79 27.81 0.56
C LEU A 101 -6.43 29.03 -0.11
N SER A 102 -6.02 30.25 0.27
CA SER A 102 -6.66 31.49 -0.17
C SER A 102 -6.55 31.75 -1.68
N SER A 103 -5.52 31.22 -2.33
CA SER A 103 -5.27 31.36 -3.77
C SER A 103 -6.37 30.77 -4.64
N THR A 104 -7.25 29.93 -4.08
CA THR A 104 -8.31 29.24 -4.82
C THR A 104 -9.63 30.01 -4.89
N GLY A 105 -9.74 31.16 -4.22
CA GLY A 105 -10.96 31.97 -4.19
C GLY A 105 -12.19 31.16 -3.75
N ASP A 106 -13.24 31.19 -4.57
CA ASP A 106 -14.51 30.49 -4.30
C ASP A 106 -14.48 28.98 -4.61
N ARG A 107 -13.40 28.48 -5.22
CA ARG A 107 -13.29 27.04 -5.52
C ARG A 107 -13.16 26.26 -4.20
N PRO A 108 -14.00 25.26 -3.93
CA PRO A 108 -13.87 24.42 -2.75
C PRO A 108 -12.57 23.62 -2.76
N VAL A 109 -11.92 23.53 -1.59
CA VAL A 109 -10.67 22.78 -1.42
C VAL A 109 -10.72 21.92 -0.17
N VAL A 110 -10.19 20.71 -0.28
CA VAL A 110 -9.80 19.85 0.83
C VAL A 110 -8.38 19.36 0.59
N ALA A 111 -7.53 19.46 1.62
CA ALA A 111 -6.19 18.92 1.60
C ALA A 111 -5.99 18.00 2.82
N TYR A 112 -5.81 16.71 2.57
CA TYR A 112 -5.65 15.68 3.61
C TYR A 112 -4.21 15.57 4.09
N ARG A 113 -4.04 15.31 5.40
CA ARG A 113 -2.76 14.98 6.01
C ARG A 113 -2.25 13.65 5.47
N VAL A 114 -0.95 13.43 5.51
CA VAL A 114 -0.27 12.19 5.10
C VAL A 114 -0.91 10.91 5.69
N ASP A 115 -1.52 10.96 6.87
CA ASP A 115 -2.18 9.82 7.52
C ASP A 115 -3.70 9.75 7.32
N GLN A 116 -4.31 10.68 6.58
CA GLN A 116 -5.76 10.78 6.36
C GLN A 116 -6.64 11.00 7.63
N HIS A 117 -6.04 11.24 8.80
CA HIS A 117 -6.76 11.52 10.05
C HIS A 117 -7.08 13.01 10.26
N ALA A 118 -6.57 13.88 9.40
CA ALA A 118 -6.89 15.30 9.40
C ALA A 118 -6.97 15.86 7.98
N CYS A 119 -7.71 16.96 7.83
CA CYS A 119 -7.72 17.74 6.60
C CYS A 119 -7.85 19.24 6.88
N VAL A 120 -7.24 20.05 6.01
CA VAL A 120 -7.50 21.49 5.97
C VAL A 120 -8.45 21.81 4.82
N VAL A 121 -9.48 22.60 5.10
CA VAL A 121 -10.47 23.05 4.13
C VAL A 121 -10.51 24.58 4.06
N ASN A 122 -10.85 25.11 2.89
CA ASN A 122 -10.90 26.56 2.69
C ASN A 122 -12.24 27.19 3.14
N ARG A 123 -12.31 28.53 3.11
CA ARG A 123 -13.50 29.29 3.55
C ARG A 123 -14.80 28.90 2.83
N PRO A 124 -14.84 28.66 1.50
CA PRO A 124 -16.00 28.11 0.82
C PRO A 124 -16.55 26.80 1.41
N VAL A 125 -15.67 25.88 1.82
CA VAL A 125 -16.09 24.61 2.46
C VAL A 125 -16.57 24.87 3.89
N LEU A 126 -15.87 25.70 4.67
CA LEU A 126 -16.33 26.10 6.01
C LEU A 126 -17.73 26.72 5.99
N ALA A 127 -18.08 27.49 4.96
CA ALA A 127 -19.41 28.06 4.80
C ALA A 127 -20.51 26.99 4.62
N ARG A 128 -20.18 25.82 4.04
CA ARG A 128 -21.09 24.67 3.94
C ARG A 128 -21.28 23.95 5.27
N LEU A 129 -20.31 24.07 6.18
CA LEU A 129 -20.28 23.42 7.49
C LEU A 129 -20.66 24.36 8.65
N LYS A 130 -21.17 25.57 8.36
CA LYS A 130 -21.41 26.62 9.37
C LYS A 130 -22.32 26.20 10.53
N ASP A 131 -23.25 25.28 10.28
CA ASP A 131 -24.24 24.78 11.24
C ASP A 131 -23.90 23.35 11.72
N ALA A 132 -22.76 22.79 11.30
CA ALA A 132 -22.36 21.44 11.66
C ALA A 132 -21.96 21.38 13.14
N VAL A 133 -22.42 20.33 13.82
CA VAL A 133 -22.00 20.00 15.18
C VAL A 133 -20.82 19.03 15.08
N CYS A 134 -19.73 19.32 15.81
CA CYS A 134 -18.59 18.42 15.84
C CYS A 134 -19.01 17.05 16.41
N PRO A 135 -18.81 15.95 15.66
CA PRO A 135 -19.16 14.61 16.14
C PRO A 135 -18.25 14.20 17.31
N PRO A 136 -18.71 13.29 18.19
CA PRO A 136 -17.84 12.66 19.18
C PRO A 136 -16.58 12.08 18.53
N GLY A 137 -15.43 12.21 19.20
CA GLY A 137 -14.14 11.78 18.66
C GLY A 137 -13.53 12.72 17.61
N GLY A 138 -14.23 13.79 17.21
CA GLY A 138 -13.72 14.78 16.26
C GLY A 138 -13.29 16.09 16.92
N ARG A 139 -12.49 16.88 16.20
CA ARG A 139 -12.18 18.27 16.57
C ARG A 139 -12.20 19.20 15.36
N ILE A 140 -12.98 20.27 15.47
CA ILE A 140 -12.91 21.43 14.57
C ILE A 140 -11.99 22.45 15.22
N VAL A 141 -10.83 22.71 14.64
CA VAL A 141 -9.85 23.64 15.22
C VAL A 141 -10.32 25.08 14.99
N THR A 142 -10.20 25.91 16.02
CA THR A 142 -10.60 27.32 15.99
C THR A 142 -9.37 28.22 16.00
N GLY A 143 -9.44 29.35 15.30
CA GLY A 143 -8.45 30.42 15.40
C GLY A 143 -8.66 31.31 16.63
N ASP A 144 -7.82 32.32 16.78
CA ASP A 144 -7.84 33.27 17.91
C ASP A 144 -9.16 34.06 18.03
N ASP A 145 -9.93 34.17 16.95
CA ASP A 145 -11.24 34.82 16.94
C ASP A 145 -12.39 33.90 17.39
N GLY A 146 -12.08 32.67 17.79
CA GLY A 146 -13.03 31.65 18.22
C GLY A 146 -13.82 31.00 17.09
N ARG A 147 -13.48 31.28 15.81
CA ARG A 147 -14.14 30.66 14.65
C ARG A 147 -13.32 29.49 14.11
N PRO A 148 -13.96 28.52 13.43
CA PRO A 148 -13.24 27.45 12.74
C PRO A 148 -12.16 28.00 11.79
N ASN A 149 -10.91 27.55 11.95
CA ASN A 149 -9.79 28.03 11.14
C ASN A 149 -9.62 27.26 9.82
N GLY A 150 -10.30 26.11 9.65
CA GLY A 150 -10.19 25.26 8.46
C GLY A 150 -9.63 23.86 8.73
N LEU A 151 -8.94 23.65 9.86
CA LEU A 151 -8.37 22.35 10.20
C LEU A 151 -9.42 21.47 10.92
N MET A 152 -9.67 20.30 10.34
CA MET A 152 -10.61 19.28 10.82
C MET A 152 -9.82 18.03 11.19
N VAL A 153 -10.12 17.44 12.35
CA VAL A 153 -9.35 16.33 12.92
C VAL A 153 -10.28 15.18 13.32
N GLU A 154 -9.86 13.95 13.03
CA GLU A 154 -10.56 12.69 13.29
C GLU A 154 -11.99 12.69 12.74
N SER A 155 -12.99 12.40 13.58
CA SER A 155 -14.39 12.31 13.17
C SER A 155 -14.93 13.60 12.55
N ALA A 156 -14.32 14.77 12.81
CA ALA A 156 -14.72 16.00 12.15
C ALA A 156 -14.34 16.00 10.66
N ALA A 157 -13.16 15.47 10.30
CA ALA A 157 -12.80 15.29 8.90
C ALA A 157 -13.71 14.24 8.24
N TRP A 158 -13.85 13.06 8.86
CA TRP A 158 -14.55 11.93 8.26
C TRP A 158 -16.08 12.10 8.15
N HIS A 159 -16.73 12.67 9.16
CA HIS A 159 -18.20 12.75 9.18
C HIS A 159 -18.75 14.10 8.75
N LEU A 160 -17.93 15.15 8.69
CA LEU A 160 -18.38 16.48 8.22
C LEU A 160 -17.83 16.82 6.83
N VAL A 161 -16.55 16.54 6.58
CA VAL A 161 -15.90 16.93 5.31
C VAL A 161 -16.09 15.86 4.24
N ASN A 162 -15.68 14.62 4.47
CA ASN A 162 -15.71 13.57 3.44
C ASN A 162 -17.09 13.42 2.74
N PRO A 163 -18.24 13.45 3.45
CA PRO A 163 -19.54 13.26 2.82
C PRO A 163 -19.95 14.38 1.85
N ILE A 164 -19.30 15.55 1.90
CA ILE A 164 -19.57 16.67 1.00
C ILE A 164 -18.52 16.82 -0.11
N VAL A 165 -17.43 16.05 -0.05
CA VAL A 165 -16.42 15.99 -1.12
C VAL A 165 -17.04 15.23 -2.29
N PRO A 166 -17.04 15.76 -3.52
CA PRO A 166 -17.60 15.06 -4.68
C PRO A 166 -16.80 13.80 -4.99
N GLU A 167 -17.52 12.69 -5.14
CA GLU A 167 -16.96 11.47 -5.72
C GLU A 167 -16.70 11.66 -7.23
N PRO A 168 -15.64 11.04 -7.77
CA PRO A 168 -15.43 11.00 -9.22
C PRO A 168 -16.59 10.28 -9.89
N SER A 169 -16.95 10.73 -11.10
CA SER A 169 -17.87 9.97 -11.95
C SER A 169 -17.26 8.60 -12.30
N LEU A 170 -18.09 7.66 -12.74
CA LEU A 170 -17.62 6.32 -13.08
C LEU A 170 -16.54 6.33 -14.19
N GLU A 171 -16.66 7.22 -15.17
CA GLU A 171 -15.65 7.34 -16.23
C GLU A 171 -14.35 7.96 -15.73
N GLU A 172 -14.44 8.93 -14.81
CA GLU A 172 -13.24 9.48 -14.16
C GLU A 172 -12.53 8.40 -13.33
N ARG A 173 -13.30 7.60 -12.57
CA ARG A 173 -12.79 6.47 -11.80
C ARG A 173 -12.09 5.43 -12.69
N ARG A 174 -12.68 5.06 -13.82
CA ARG A 174 -12.04 4.20 -14.84
C ARG A 174 -10.75 4.82 -15.39
N GLN A 175 -10.75 6.12 -15.64
CA GLN A 175 -9.54 6.81 -16.08
C GLN A 175 -8.45 6.81 -14.99
N HIS A 176 -8.81 6.96 -13.72
CA HIS A 176 -7.90 6.86 -12.60
C HIS A 176 -7.27 5.46 -12.51
N ILE A 177 -8.07 4.40 -12.71
CA ILE A 177 -7.60 3.01 -12.76
C ILE A 177 -6.63 2.80 -13.93
N ARG A 178 -6.90 3.33 -15.12
CA ARG A 178 -5.95 3.29 -16.25
C ARG A 178 -4.63 4.00 -15.94
N ASN A 179 -4.68 5.11 -15.21
CA ASN A 179 -3.48 5.82 -14.79
C ASN A 179 -2.68 5.00 -13.76
N ALA A 180 -3.37 4.34 -12.82
CA ALA A 180 -2.74 3.43 -11.85
C ALA A 180 -2.08 2.23 -12.54
N ASP A 181 -2.73 1.63 -13.54
CA ASP A 181 -2.17 0.55 -14.37
C ASP A 181 -0.86 0.98 -15.05
N ALA A 182 -0.89 2.12 -15.75
CA ALA A 182 0.28 2.67 -16.41
C ALA A 182 1.42 3.01 -15.42
N HIS A 183 1.07 3.52 -14.23
CA HIS A 183 2.04 3.82 -13.18
C HIS A 183 2.69 2.55 -12.62
N CYS A 184 1.89 1.54 -12.26
CA CYS A 184 2.39 0.25 -11.79
C CYS A 184 3.31 -0.40 -12.83
N ALA A 185 2.89 -0.40 -14.10
CA ALA A 185 3.73 -0.90 -15.19
C ALA A 185 5.05 -0.11 -15.32
N SER A 186 5.03 1.22 -15.13
CA SER A 186 6.26 2.03 -15.12
C SER A 186 7.21 1.74 -13.96
N MET A 187 6.68 1.20 -12.85
CA MET A 187 7.44 0.74 -11.68
C MET A 187 7.94 -0.71 -11.79
N GLY A 188 7.72 -1.37 -12.94
CA GLY A 188 8.13 -2.75 -13.16
C GLY A 188 7.19 -3.80 -12.54
N LEU A 189 6.00 -3.38 -12.10
CA LEU A 189 5.00 -4.29 -11.55
C LEU A 189 4.28 -5.04 -12.68
N VAL A 190 4.26 -6.37 -12.59
CA VAL A 190 3.58 -7.26 -13.54
C VAL A 190 2.32 -7.88 -12.95
N THR A 191 2.19 -7.84 -11.62
CA THR A 191 1.02 -8.29 -10.86
C THR A 191 0.92 -7.48 -9.58
N VAL A 192 -0.30 -7.12 -9.19
CA VAL A 192 -0.57 -6.46 -7.91
C VAL A 192 -1.70 -7.17 -7.17
N GLY A 193 -1.50 -7.38 -5.88
CA GLY A 193 -2.50 -7.82 -4.92
C GLY A 193 -3.28 -6.62 -4.44
N SER A 194 -4.48 -6.39 -4.97
CA SER A 194 -5.27 -5.21 -4.62
C SER A 194 -6.36 -5.52 -3.60
N MET A 195 -6.52 -4.61 -2.64
CA MET A 195 -7.57 -4.63 -1.63
C MET A 195 -8.71 -3.70 -2.07
N GLU A 196 -9.81 -4.27 -2.56
CA GLU A 196 -10.90 -3.51 -3.21
C GLU A 196 -12.27 -3.86 -2.65
N TYR A 197 -13.20 -2.91 -2.65
CA TYR A 197 -14.60 -3.22 -2.40
C TYR A 197 -15.24 -3.91 -3.62
N ALA A 198 -16.20 -4.81 -3.41
CA ALA A 198 -16.96 -5.45 -4.48
C ALA A 198 -17.61 -4.42 -5.43
N LYS A 199 -18.04 -3.27 -4.90
CA LYS A 199 -18.58 -2.16 -5.71
C LYS A 199 -17.53 -1.57 -6.66
N GLU A 200 -16.32 -1.31 -6.17
CA GLU A 200 -15.24 -0.75 -7.00
C GLU A 200 -14.87 -1.74 -8.10
N LEU A 201 -14.73 -3.02 -7.73
CA LEU A 201 -14.43 -4.09 -8.66
C LEU A 201 -15.49 -4.19 -9.78
N SER A 202 -16.77 -4.30 -9.42
CA SER A 202 -17.87 -4.51 -10.38
C SER A 202 -18.18 -3.29 -11.26
N GLU A 203 -18.14 -2.08 -10.70
CA GLU A 203 -18.56 -0.89 -11.43
C GLU A 203 -17.41 -0.29 -12.27
N ALA A 204 -16.17 -0.36 -11.75
CA ALA A 204 -15.05 0.41 -12.28
C ALA A 204 -13.91 -0.45 -12.86
N ILE A 205 -13.45 -1.49 -12.16
CA ILE A 205 -12.29 -2.29 -12.60
C ILE A 205 -12.68 -3.34 -13.64
N GLU A 206 -13.65 -4.20 -13.33
CA GLU A 206 -14.09 -5.29 -14.19
C GLU A 206 -14.52 -4.82 -15.59
N PRO A 207 -15.26 -3.71 -15.76
CA PRO A 207 -15.67 -3.26 -17.10
C PRO A 207 -14.55 -2.79 -18.02
N ILE A 208 -13.35 -2.51 -17.48
CA ILE A 208 -12.16 -2.14 -18.27
C ILE A 208 -11.05 -3.18 -18.20
N ARG A 209 -11.35 -4.41 -17.73
CA ARG A 209 -10.39 -5.51 -17.55
C ARG A 209 -9.48 -5.75 -18.75
N ASP A 210 -10.02 -5.63 -19.98
CA ASP A 210 -9.29 -5.91 -21.22
C ASP A 210 -8.36 -4.76 -21.62
N GLU A 211 -8.46 -3.61 -20.96
CA GLU A 211 -7.59 -2.46 -21.13
C GLU A 211 -6.37 -2.50 -20.20
N LEU A 212 -6.39 -3.34 -19.15
CA LEU A 212 -5.34 -3.42 -18.14
C LEU A 212 -4.07 -4.10 -18.69
N GLY A 213 -2.93 -3.55 -18.32
CA GLY A 213 -1.60 -4.07 -18.61
C GLY A 213 -1.03 -4.93 -17.49
N VAL A 214 -1.33 -4.62 -16.22
CA VAL A 214 -0.87 -5.39 -15.05
C VAL A 214 -1.97 -6.31 -14.52
N ARG A 215 -1.59 -7.51 -14.06
CA ARG A 215 -2.56 -8.46 -13.47
C ARG A 215 -3.03 -8.00 -12.10
N LEU A 216 -4.32 -8.13 -11.82
CA LEU A 216 -4.92 -7.79 -10.54
C LEU A 216 -5.41 -9.06 -9.81
N ARG A 217 -4.91 -9.25 -8.58
CA ARG A 217 -5.35 -10.30 -7.67
C ARG A 217 -6.10 -9.66 -6.50
N ILE A 218 -7.43 -9.68 -6.59
CA ILE A 218 -8.33 -8.90 -5.74
C ILE A 218 -8.62 -9.63 -4.44
N THR A 219 -8.50 -8.89 -3.34
CA THR A 219 -8.98 -9.29 -2.02
C THR A 219 -10.10 -8.34 -1.64
N LEU A 220 -11.30 -8.88 -1.40
CA LEU A 220 -12.46 -8.06 -1.10
C LEU A 220 -12.35 -7.41 0.28
N LEU A 221 -12.55 -6.10 0.33
CA LEU A 221 -12.46 -5.24 1.51
C LEU A 221 -13.81 -5.04 2.21
N ASP A 222 -14.89 -5.65 1.71
CA ASP A 222 -16.22 -5.58 2.29
C ASP A 222 -16.19 -6.04 3.77
N ARG A 223 -16.81 -5.26 4.65
CA ARG A 223 -16.61 -5.34 6.12
C ARG A 223 -17.81 -5.85 6.90
N ASP A 224 -18.94 -6.03 6.25
CA ASP A 224 -20.17 -6.49 6.90
C ASP A 224 -20.01 -7.92 7.43
N TRP A 225 -20.61 -8.21 8.59
CA TRP A 225 -20.66 -9.56 9.14
C TRP A 225 -22.10 -9.99 9.45
N PRO A 226 -22.56 -11.15 8.93
CA PRO A 226 -21.85 -12.08 8.03
C PRO A 226 -21.55 -11.47 6.66
N LEU A 227 -20.42 -11.87 6.05
CA LEU A 227 -20.05 -11.47 4.69
C LEU A 227 -21.01 -12.07 3.66
N ASP A 228 -21.34 -11.29 2.64
CA ASP A 228 -22.00 -11.79 1.43
C ASP A 228 -20.94 -12.27 0.42
N PHE A 229 -20.80 -13.58 0.28
CA PHE A 229 -19.86 -14.20 -0.66
C PHE A 229 -20.42 -14.32 -2.09
N SER A 230 -21.69 -13.98 -2.34
CA SER A 230 -22.34 -14.23 -3.63
C SER A 230 -21.58 -13.59 -4.80
N TYR A 231 -21.23 -12.31 -4.67
CA TYR A 231 -20.44 -11.61 -5.68
C TYR A 231 -19.10 -12.29 -5.95
N ALA A 232 -18.36 -12.66 -4.89
CA ALA A 232 -17.06 -13.28 -5.02
C ALA A 232 -17.15 -14.67 -5.69
N CYS A 233 -18.15 -15.47 -5.32
CA CYS A 233 -18.36 -16.81 -5.88
C CYS A 233 -18.83 -16.78 -7.33
N ASP A 234 -19.62 -15.77 -7.71
CA ASP A 234 -20.15 -15.60 -9.06
C ASP A 234 -19.16 -14.87 -10.00
N PHE A 235 -18.05 -14.33 -9.47
CA PHE A 235 -17.07 -13.57 -10.24
C PHE A 235 -16.28 -14.46 -11.23
N GLU A 236 -16.30 -14.09 -12.51
CA GLU A 236 -15.57 -14.80 -13.57
C GLU A 236 -14.08 -14.42 -13.57
N SER A 237 -13.28 -15.21 -12.84
CA SER A 237 -11.83 -15.01 -12.75
C SER A 237 -11.08 -15.54 -13.98
N ASP A 238 -10.07 -14.81 -14.44
CA ASP A 238 -9.08 -15.29 -15.42
C ASP A 238 -7.65 -14.87 -15.04
N ASP A 239 -6.71 -14.99 -15.98
CA ASP A 239 -5.32 -14.63 -15.72
C ASP A 239 -5.11 -13.14 -15.39
N MET A 240 -5.94 -12.24 -15.95
CA MET A 240 -5.80 -10.80 -15.78
C MET A 240 -6.43 -10.28 -14.49
N LEU A 241 -7.62 -10.79 -14.15
CA LEU A 241 -8.39 -10.32 -13.01
C LEU A 241 -9.00 -11.51 -12.27
N THR A 242 -8.66 -11.66 -10.98
CA THR A 242 -9.15 -12.77 -10.14
C THR A 242 -9.48 -12.27 -8.75
N VAL A 243 -10.57 -12.76 -8.16
CA VAL A 243 -10.86 -12.61 -6.72
C VAL A 243 -10.21 -13.78 -5.98
N ILE A 244 -9.24 -13.49 -5.11
CA ILE A 244 -8.45 -14.48 -4.39
C ILE A 244 -8.80 -14.59 -2.91
N GLY A 245 -9.45 -13.59 -2.32
CA GLY A 245 -9.52 -13.48 -0.86
C GLY A 245 -10.52 -12.47 -0.31
N CYS A 246 -10.61 -12.44 1.01
CA CYS A 246 -11.35 -11.44 1.78
C CYS A 246 -10.43 -10.85 2.87
N LYS A 247 -10.60 -9.56 3.16
CA LYS A 247 -9.79 -8.81 4.12
C LYS A 247 -10.57 -8.60 5.43
N ALA A 248 -9.86 -8.69 6.56
CA ALA A 248 -10.34 -8.25 7.86
C ALA A 248 -9.33 -7.30 8.53
N PHE A 249 -9.82 -6.40 9.38
CA PHE A 249 -9.00 -5.59 10.27
C PHE A 249 -9.09 -6.08 11.71
N ILE A 250 -7.95 -6.30 12.36
CA ILE A 250 -7.88 -6.76 13.74
C ILE A 250 -7.59 -5.60 14.69
N ASP A 251 -6.75 -4.64 14.26
CA ASP A 251 -6.38 -3.44 15.02
C ASP A 251 -6.13 -2.23 14.12
N GLY A 252 -5.65 -1.13 14.72
CA GLY A 252 -5.25 0.08 14.01
C GLY A 252 -3.74 0.15 13.69
N THR A 253 -3.12 1.32 13.89
CA THR A 253 -1.72 1.60 13.50
C THR A 253 -0.85 2.03 14.67
N LEU A 254 0.47 1.86 14.54
CA LEU A 254 1.45 2.29 15.57
C LEU A 254 1.55 3.82 15.69
N GLY A 255 1.49 4.54 14.57
CA GLY A 255 1.58 6.00 14.55
C GLY A 255 0.52 6.67 15.42
N SER A 256 -0.73 6.20 15.31
CA SER A 256 -1.91 6.68 16.04
C SER A 256 -2.12 6.03 17.43
N ARG A 257 -1.24 5.10 17.83
CA ARG A 257 -1.34 4.30 19.06
C ARG A 257 -2.61 3.44 19.19
N SER A 258 -3.16 3.03 18.06
CA SER A 258 -4.36 2.20 18.01
C SER A 258 -4.08 0.72 17.73
N ALA A 259 -2.86 0.37 17.29
CA ALA A 259 -2.46 -1.03 17.14
C ALA A 259 -2.54 -1.78 18.49
N ALA A 260 -3.04 -3.01 18.46
CA ALA A 260 -3.31 -3.76 19.69
C ALA A 260 -2.03 -4.45 20.17
N MET A 261 -1.55 -4.03 21.35
CA MET A 261 -0.26 -4.46 21.90
C MET A 261 -0.41 -5.39 23.11
N LEU A 262 0.50 -6.34 23.28
CA LEU A 262 0.59 -7.22 24.46
C LEU A 262 1.03 -6.43 25.70
N GLU A 263 1.98 -5.52 25.51
CA GLU A 263 2.46 -4.57 26.53
C GLU A 263 2.04 -3.15 26.14
N PRO A 264 1.74 -2.25 27.10
CA PRO A 264 1.24 -0.91 26.78
C PRO A 264 2.25 -0.06 25.99
N TYR A 265 1.78 0.97 25.29
CA TYR A 265 2.63 1.96 24.62
C TYR A 265 3.56 2.64 25.62
N SER A 266 4.82 2.86 25.22
CA SER A 266 5.86 3.41 26.09
C SER A 266 5.75 4.93 26.31
N ASP A 267 5.15 5.66 25.37
CA ASP A 267 5.08 7.12 25.37
C ASP A 267 3.70 7.71 25.68
N ASP A 268 2.67 6.87 25.83
CA ASP A 268 1.32 7.30 26.14
C ASP A 268 0.61 6.26 27.03
N PRO A 269 0.57 6.50 28.35
CA PRO A 269 -0.15 5.65 29.28
C PRO A 269 -1.66 5.59 29.04
N ASP A 270 -2.26 6.65 28.46
CA ASP A 270 -3.71 6.72 28.21
C ASP A 270 -4.09 5.89 26.98
N ALA A 271 -3.21 5.80 25.98
CA ALA A 271 -3.38 4.87 24.86
C ALA A 271 -3.33 3.40 25.30
N GLY A 272 -2.68 3.09 26.44
CA GLY A 272 -2.67 1.76 27.03
C GLY A 272 -2.17 0.69 26.05
N HIS A 273 -3.02 -0.30 25.77
CA HIS A 273 -2.72 -1.43 24.87
C HIS A 273 -3.21 -1.23 23.43
N GLY A 274 -3.62 -0.01 23.05
CA GLY A 274 -4.36 0.21 21.81
C GLY A 274 -5.72 -0.48 21.82
N MET A 275 -6.26 -0.81 20.63
CA MET A 275 -7.61 -1.33 20.50
C MET A 275 -7.73 -2.44 19.45
N LEU A 276 -8.60 -3.42 19.73
CA LEU A 276 -9.10 -4.32 18.70
C LEU A 276 -10.22 -3.60 17.95
N VAL A 277 -10.41 -3.92 16.67
CA VAL A 277 -11.48 -3.36 15.83
C VAL A 277 -12.29 -4.47 15.17
N GLU A 278 -13.45 -4.09 14.64
CA GLU A 278 -14.29 -4.90 13.76
C GLU A 278 -14.52 -6.34 14.27
N LEU A 279 -14.21 -7.36 13.46
CA LEU A 279 -14.49 -8.76 13.73
C LEU A 279 -13.74 -9.30 14.96
N ALA A 280 -12.55 -8.75 15.23
CA ALA A 280 -11.77 -9.11 16.40
C ALA A 280 -12.38 -8.53 17.68
N GLU A 281 -12.84 -7.27 17.64
CA GLU A 281 -13.56 -6.64 18.75
C GLU A 281 -14.88 -7.36 19.05
N GLN A 282 -15.60 -7.76 18.00
CA GLN A 282 -16.88 -8.49 18.10
C GLN A 282 -16.71 -9.95 18.55
N GLY A 283 -15.49 -10.48 18.56
CA GLY A 283 -15.20 -11.87 18.95
C GLY A 283 -15.62 -12.92 17.92
N VAL A 284 -15.72 -12.54 16.65
CA VAL A 284 -16.19 -13.40 15.54
C VAL A 284 -15.10 -13.71 14.50
N LEU A 285 -13.84 -13.32 14.77
CA LEU A 285 -12.71 -13.53 13.85
C LEU A 285 -12.52 -15.02 13.46
N HIS A 286 -12.73 -15.95 14.40
CA HIS A 286 -12.63 -17.39 14.13
C HIS A 286 -13.74 -17.88 13.17
N ASP A 287 -14.96 -17.38 13.34
CA ASP A 287 -16.08 -17.74 12.46
C ASP A 287 -15.86 -17.16 11.06
N TRP A 288 -15.32 -15.93 10.99
CA TRP A 288 -14.98 -15.28 9.72
C TRP A 288 -13.93 -16.04 8.94
N ILE A 289 -12.80 -16.40 9.56
CA ILE A 289 -11.72 -17.09 8.86
C ILE A 289 -12.16 -18.47 8.34
N GLN A 290 -13.00 -19.17 9.12
CA GLN A 290 -13.60 -20.43 8.69
C GLN A 290 -14.58 -20.23 7.53
N ALA A 291 -15.39 -19.17 7.55
CA ALA A 291 -16.32 -18.87 6.46
C ALA A 291 -15.58 -18.52 5.17
N VAL A 292 -14.56 -17.67 5.22
CA VAL A 292 -13.73 -17.30 4.06
C VAL A 292 -13.06 -18.54 3.45
N HIS A 293 -12.43 -19.37 4.29
CA HIS A 293 -11.81 -20.62 3.85
C HIS A 293 -12.84 -21.60 3.24
N ALA A 294 -14.02 -21.75 3.86
CA ALA A 294 -15.06 -22.67 3.38
C ALA A 294 -15.61 -22.29 2.01
N HIS A 295 -15.53 -21.02 1.62
CA HIS A 295 -15.90 -20.53 0.28
C HIS A 295 -14.73 -20.57 -0.72
N GLY A 296 -13.56 -21.09 -0.33
CA GLY A 296 -12.41 -21.26 -1.21
C GLY A 296 -11.58 -19.99 -1.40
N PHE A 297 -11.68 -19.01 -0.50
CA PHE A 297 -10.94 -17.76 -0.55
C PHE A 297 -9.81 -17.70 0.49
N SER A 298 -8.78 -16.90 0.21
CA SER A 298 -7.70 -16.59 1.15
C SER A 298 -8.16 -15.58 2.21
N PRO A 299 -8.02 -15.90 3.50
CA PRO A 299 -8.13 -14.92 4.57
C PRO A 299 -6.90 -14.01 4.61
N SER A 300 -7.14 -12.71 4.52
CA SER A 300 -6.12 -11.67 4.63
C SER A 300 -6.44 -10.81 5.85
N MET A 301 -5.51 -10.69 6.80
CA MET A 301 -5.79 -10.04 8.09
C MET A 301 -4.78 -8.93 8.35
N HIS A 302 -5.27 -7.69 8.48
CA HIS A 302 -4.47 -6.57 8.99
C HIS A 302 -4.18 -6.80 10.47
N ALA A 303 -2.90 -6.90 10.81
CA ALA A 303 -2.43 -7.06 12.17
C ALA A 303 -1.08 -6.35 12.35
N ILE A 304 -1.10 -5.17 12.95
CA ILE A 304 0.10 -4.36 13.18
C ILE A 304 0.71 -4.63 14.56
N GLY A 305 -0.11 -4.63 15.60
CA GLY A 305 0.32 -4.88 16.97
C GLY A 305 0.54 -6.36 17.27
N ASP A 306 1.42 -6.68 18.21
CA ASP A 306 1.78 -8.06 18.54
C ASP A 306 0.61 -8.86 19.16
N ARG A 307 -0.31 -8.19 19.86
CA ARG A 307 -1.54 -8.84 20.35
C ARG A 307 -2.51 -9.12 19.19
N ALA A 308 -2.66 -8.19 18.25
CA ALA A 308 -3.48 -8.40 17.05
C ALA A 308 -2.94 -9.56 16.22
N LEU A 309 -1.62 -9.59 16.00
CA LEU A 309 -0.98 -10.64 15.21
C LEU A 309 -1.12 -12.01 15.88
N ARG A 310 -0.98 -12.09 17.20
CA ARG A 310 -1.21 -13.33 17.95
C ARG A 310 -2.65 -13.84 17.77
N LEU A 311 -3.65 -12.96 17.85
CA LEU A 311 -5.05 -13.33 17.58
C LEU A 311 -5.26 -13.80 16.14
N ALA A 312 -4.63 -13.15 15.17
CA ALA A 312 -4.67 -13.56 13.77
C ALA A 312 -4.11 -14.97 13.58
N LEU A 313 -2.94 -15.24 14.18
CA LEU A 313 -2.28 -16.54 14.11
C LEU A 313 -3.12 -17.62 14.81
N ASP A 314 -3.72 -17.29 15.97
CA ASP A 314 -4.60 -18.21 16.71
C ASP A 314 -5.85 -18.56 15.87
N ALA A 315 -6.44 -17.58 15.18
CA ALA A 315 -7.55 -17.79 14.25
C ALA A 315 -7.13 -18.70 13.08
N ALA A 316 -5.98 -18.43 12.47
CA ALA A 316 -5.44 -19.24 11.37
C ALA A 316 -5.12 -20.68 11.78
N ASP A 317 -4.69 -20.90 13.03
CA ASP A 317 -4.41 -22.23 13.55
C ASP A 317 -5.67 -23.11 13.68
N THR A 318 -6.87 -22.53 13.60
CA THR A 318 -8.13 -23.28 13.52
C THR A 318 -8.39 -23.91 12.16
N LEU A 319 -7.70 -23.46 11.10
CA LEU A 319 -7.82 -24.03 9.76
C LEU A 319 -7.00 -25.33 9.61
N PRO A 320 -7.36 -26.19 8.62
CA PRO A 320 -6.53 -27.32 8.20
C PRO A 320 -5.11 -26.89 7.82
N GLU A 321 -4.11 -27.72 8.07
CA GLU A 321 -2.69 -27.38 7.89
C GLU A 321 -2.38 -26.90 6.47
N GLU A 322 -2.96 -27.54 5.46
CA GLU A 322 -2.84 -27.22 4.04
C GLU A 322 -3.43 -25.84 3.66
N ALA A 323 -4.36 -25.32 4.46
CA ALA A 323 -4.97 -24.01 4.22
C ALA A 323 -4.21 -22.87 4.91
N ARG A 324 -3.45 -23.18 5.97
CA ARG A 324 -2.73 -22.18 6.79
C ARG A 324 -1.66 -21.43 6.00
N SER A 325 -1.04 -22.08 5.02
CA SER A 325 -0.02 -21.46 4.18
C SER A 325 -0.59 -20.43 3.21
N TRP A 326 -1.91 -20.42 2.96
CA TRP A 326 -2.56 -19.44 2.09
C TRP A 326 -3.18 -18.26 2.86
N VAL A 327 -3.19 -18.31 4.19
CA VAL A 327 -3.55 -17.17 5.04
C VAL A 327 -2.45 -16.12 4.95
N ARG A 328 -2.87 -14.86 4.79
CA ARG A 328 -1.94 -13.72 4.72
C ARG A 328 -2.08 -12.85 5.95
N PHE A 329 -0.96 -12.68 6.66
CA PHE A 329 -0.84 -11.73 7.76
C PHE A 329 -0.29 -10.42 7.20
N GLU A 330 -1.18 -9.45 7.03
CA GLU A 330 -0.85 -8.16 6.44
C GLU A 330 -0.17 -7.27 7.48
N HIS A 331 0.88 -6.60 7.04
CA HIS A 331 1.81 -5.80 7.84
C HIS A 331 2.73 -6.65 8.71
N ALA A 332 2.16 -7.45 9.63
CA ALA A 332 2.91 -8.22 10.64
C ALA A 332 4.02 -7.36 11.30
N GLN A 333 3.70 -6.09 11.53
CA GLN A 333 4.67 -5.02 11.74
C GLN A 333 5.35 -5.13 13.11
N THR A 334 4.63 -5.63 14.12
CA THR A 334 5.17 -5.97 15.44
C THR A 334 4.96 -7.46 15.69
N VAL A 335 6.04 -8.24 15.77
CA VAL A 335 5.99 -9.67 16.06
C VAL A 335 6.64 -9.96 17.39
N HIS A 336 5.88 -10.52 18.33
CA HIS A 336 6.44 -11.00 19.59
C HIS A 336 7.38 -12.21 19.31
N PRO A 337 8.54 -12.32 19.99
CA PRO A 337 9.50 -13.40 19.75
C PRO A 337 8.91 -14.82 19.82
N ASP A 338 7.96 -15.05 20.74
CA ASP A 338 7.26 -16.33 20.88
C ASP A 338 6.41 -16.71 19.65
N ASP A 339 6.00 -15.74 18.83
CA ASP A 339 5.18 -15.98 17.64
C ASP A 339 6.01 -16.14 16.35
N VAL A 340 7.30 -15.79 16.36
CA VAL A 340 8.18 -15.83 15.17
C VAL A 340 8.21 -17.24 14.55
N ALA A 341 8.33 -18.29 15.37
CA ALA A 341 8.38 -19.67 14.87
C ALA A 341 7.07 -20.15 14.24
N ARG A 342 5.94 -19.48 14.52
CA ARG A 342 4.62 -19.84 13.96
C ARG A 342 4.51 -19.49 12.48
N PHE A 343 5.40 -18.66 11.96
CA PHE A 343 5.46 -18.30 10.54
C PHE A 343 6.15 -19.33 9.65
N ALA A 344 6.75 -20.39 10.19
CA ALA A 344 7.40 -21.42 9.37
C ALA A 344 6.46 -21.95 8.28
N GLY A 345 6.82 -21.74 7.00
CA GLY A 345 6.03 -22.13 5.83
C GLY A 345 4.81 -21.24 5.52
N ARG A 346 4.53 -20.21 6.33
CA ARG A 346 3.42 -19.25 6.12
C ARG A 346 3.94 -17.94 5.52
N PHE A 347 3.03 -17.22 4.86
CA PHE A 347 3.35 -15.89 4.34
C PHE A 347 3.32 -14.83 5.45
N ALA A 348 4.32 -13.96 5.46
CA ALA A 348 4.25 -12.66 6.10
C ALA A 348 4.15 -11.61 4.97
N SER A 349 2.98 -11.01 4.79
CA SER A 349 2.73 -9.98 3.78
C SER A 349 3.08 -8.62 4.38
N MET A 350 4.27 -8.11 4.08
CA MET A 350 4.88 -6.99 4.80
C MET A 350 5.28 -5.86 3.86
N GLN A 351 5.31 -4.63 4.38
CA GLN A 351 5.63 -3.44 3.58
C GLN A 351 6.92 -2.79 4.08
N PRO A 352 8.08 -3.07 3.45
CA PRO A 352 9.35 -2.52 3.92
C PRO A 352 9.41 -0.99 3.94
N ARG A 353 8.72 -0.31 3.04
CA ARG A 353 8.74 1.16 2.98
C ARG A 353 8.10 1.80 4.22
N HIS A 354 7.07 1.17 4.79
CA HIS A 354 6.50 1.54 6.08
C HIS A 354 7.52 1.41 7.23
N LYS A 355 8.40 0.40 7.22
CA LYS A 355 9.51 0.30 8.20
C LYS A 355 10.38 1.55 8.21
N ALA A 356 10.72 2.06 7.04
CA ALA A 356 11.53 3.27 6.91
C ALA A 356 10.78 4.53 7.33
N MET A 357 9.49 4.63 7.02
CA MET A 357 8.64 5.77 7.40
C MET A 357 8.39 5.85 8.91
N ASP A 358 8.18 4.72 9.57
CA ASP A 358 7.88 4.66 11.00
C ASP A 358 9.14 4.63 11.89
N ALA A 359 10.31 4.33 11.33
CA ALA A 359 11.58 4.24 12.06
C ALA A 359 11.89 5.47 12.96
N PRO A 360 11.60 6.73 12.58
CA PRO A 360 11.85 7.89 13.44
C PRO A 360 10.96 7.94 14.69
N ILE A 361 9.75 7.36 14.65
CA ILE A 361 8.77 7.47 15.74
C ILE A 361 8.68 6.21 16.60
N ILE A 362 9.04 5.05 16.05
CA ILE A 362 8.69 3.76 16.64
C ILE A 362 9.34 3.49 18.00
N GLU A 363 10.57 3.96 18.24
CA GLU A 363 11.24 3.74 19.54
C GLU A 363 10.49 4.43 20.67
N SER A 364 9.87 5.60 20.42
CA SER A 364 9.04 6.24 21.44
C SER A 364 7.78 5.41 21.74
N ARG A 365 7.17 4.77 20.73
CA ARG A 365 5.97 3.95 20.86
C ARG A 365 6.23 2.64 21.59
N LEU A 366 7.28 1.91 21.20
CA LEU A 366 7.60 0.58 21.71
C LEU A 366 8.61 0.60 22.86
N GLY A 367 9.42 1.63 22.99
CA GLY A 367 10.59 1.63 23.87
C GLY A 367 11.71 0.71 23.36
N SER A 368 12.95 1.03 23.75
CA SER A 368 14.16 0.38 23.21
C SER A 368 14.18 -1.14 23.39
N ALA A 369 13.54 -1.68 24.45
CA ALA A 369 13.51 -3.12 24.72
C ALA A 369 12.74 -3.93 23.67
N ARG A 370 11.74 -3.32 23.02
CA ARG A 370 10.83 -3.99 22.07
C ARG A 370 11.18 -3.69 20.60
N MET A 371 12.28 -2.98 20.33
CA MET A 371 12.67 -2.63 18.96
C MET A 371 12.98 -3.82 18.06
N HIS A 372 13.34 -4.97 18.63
CA HIS A 372 13.52 -6.21 17.89
C HIS A 372 12.20 -6.88 17.46
N HIS A 373 11.04 -6.39 17.94
CA HIS A 373 9.73 -6.84 17.47
C HIS A 373 9.31 -6.12 16.18
N PHE A 374 9.91 -4.96 15.89
CA PHE A 374 9.51 -4.08 14.79
C PHE A 374 10.12 -4.52 13.45
N TYR A 375 9.25 -4.85 12.50
CA TYR A 375 9.58 -5.42 11.19
C TYR A 375 10.70 -6.46 11.25
N PRO A 376 10.50 -7.60 11.92
CA PRO A 376 11.54 -8.57 12.19
C PRO A 376 11.85 -9.48 10.99
N PHE A 377 12.21 -8.87 9.85
CA PHE A 377 12.42 -9.56 8.57
C PHE A 377 13.44 -10.70 8.69
N ALA A 378 14.59 -10.44 9.28
CA ALA A 378 15.68 -11.42 9.38
C ALA A 378 15.29 -12.58 10.31
N SER A 379 14.63 -12.27 11.43
CA SER A 379 14.14 -13.25 12.37
C SER A 379 13.04 -14.12 11.77
N LEU A 380 12.10 -13.54 11.02
CA LEU A 380 11.05 -14.27 10.29
C LEU A 380 11.64 -15.16 9.19
N GLU A 381 12.53 -14.62 8.34
CA GLU A 381 13.19 -15.38 7.28
C GLU A 381 13.94 -16.59 7.86
N LYS A 382 14.74 -16.37 8.91
CA LYS A 382 15.49 -17.43 9.59
C LYS A 382 14.59 -18.51 10.20
N ALA A 383 13.38 -18.15 10.63
CA ALA A 383 12.38 -19.08 11.14
C ALA A 383 11.63 -19.86 10.03
N GLY A 384 11.93 -19.59 8.75
CA GLY A 384 11.29 -20.22 7.61
C GLY A 384 9.99 -19.56 7.17
N ALA A 385 9.76 -18.29 7.56
CA ALA A 385 8.67 -17.50 7.02
C ALA A 385 8.89 -17.23 5.53
N ARG A 386 7.79 -17.13 4.79
CA ARG A 386 7.78 -16.71 3.39
C ARG A 386 7.47 -15.23 3.34
N LEU A 387 8.50 -14.39 3.25
CA LEU A 387 8.31 -12.94 3.17
C LEU A 387 7.73 -12.57 1.80
N ALA A 388 6.55 -11.98 1.78
CA ALA A 388 5.91 -11.44 0.58
C ALA A 388 5.81 -9.93 0.73
N PHE A 389 6.49 -9.18 -0.15
CA PHE A 389 6.52 -7.73 -0.02
C PHE A 389 5.44 -7.03 -0.84
N GLY A 390 4.88 -5.97 -0.27
CA GLY A 390 3.94 -5.06 -0.92
C GLY A 390 4.20 -3.62 -0.51
N SER A 391 3.49 -2.68 -1.13
CA SER A 391 3.65 -1.25 -0.85
C SER A 391 2.62 -0.71 0.12
N ASP A 392 1.40 -1.24 0.12
CA ASP A 392 0.23 -0.57 0.68
C ASP A 392 0.01 0.81 0.03
N TRP A 393 0.30 0.92 -1.27
CA TRP A 393 0.06 2.14 -2.05
C TRP A 393 -1.45 2.47 -2.08
N PRO A 394 -1.85 3.73 -1.84
CA PRO A 394 -1.02 4.94 -1.87
C PRO A 394 -0.54 5.48 -0.52
N ILE A 395 -0.47 4.66 0.53
CA ILE A 395 0.05 5.15 1.83
C ILE A 395 1.55 5.47 1.74
N VAL A 396 2.30 4.64 1.00
CA VAL A 396 3.68 4.91 0.56
C VAL A 396 3.80 4.60 -0.92
N ASP A 397 4.92 5.00 -1.54
CA ASP A 397 5.16 4.77 -2.97
C ASP A 397 5.20 3.27 -3.34
N CYS A 398 4.75 2.93 -4.56
CA CYS A 398 4.72 1.55 -5.05
C CYS A 398 6.00 1.12 -5.78
N ASN A 399 7.09 1.89 -5.70
CA ASN A 399 8.36 1.54 -6.32
C ASN A 399 9.03 0.40 -5.53
N PRO A 400 9.21 -0.81 -6.08
CA PRO A 400 9.82 -1.93 -5.35
C PRO A 400 11.23 -1.62 -4.83
N PHE A 401 11.98 -0.75 -5.51
CA PHE A 401 13.34 -0.38 -5.09
C PHE A 401 13.37 0.43 -3.79
N SER A 402 12.34 1.25 -3.52
CA SER A 402 12.24 1.96 -2.24
C SER A 402 12.03 0.98 -1.08
N GLY A 403 11.23 -0.06 -1.31
CA GLY A 403 11.02 -1.16 -0.38
C GLY A 403 12.27 -2.03 -0.20
N ILE A 404 12.94 -2.43 -1.28
CA ILE A 404 14.21 -3.19 -1.21
C ILE A 404 15.25 -2.43 -0.40
N ARG A 405 15.40 -1.12 -0.66
CA ARG A 405 16.30 -0.25 0.09
C ARG A 405 15.99 -0.25 1.58
N ALA A 406 14.72 -0.09 1.95
CA ALA A 406 14.30 -0.10 3.35
C ALA A 406 14.55 -1.47 4.04
N ALA A 407 14.31 -2.57 3.32
CA ALA A 407 14.52 -3.93 3.82
C ALA A 407 16.00 -4.27 4.05
N VAL A 408 16.88 -3.77 3.17
CA VAL A 408 18.31 -4.13 3.14
C VAL A 408 19.15 -3.20 4.01
N THR A 409 18.86 -1.91 4.03
CA THR A 409 19.72 -0.91 4.69
C THR A 409 19.37 -0.67 6.15
N GLY A 410 18.11 -0.88 6.53
CA GLY A 410 17.59 -0.47 7.82
C GLY A 410 17.62 1.04 8.04
N ARG A 411 17.58 1.84 6.97
CA ARG A 411 17.50 3.30 7.07
C ARG A 411 16.05 3.79 7.02
N ASP A 412 15.80 4.90 7.70
CA ASP A 412 14.54 5.64 7.60
C ASP A 412 14.44 6.43 6.27
N ILE A 413 13.33 7.13 6.08
CA ILE A 413 13.08 7.94 4.87
C ILE A 413 14.08 9.09 4.68
N ASP A 414 14.70 9.57 5.75
CA ASP A 414 15.71 10.64 5.74
C ASP A 414 17.14 10.08 5.60
N GLY A 415 17.27 8.75 5.53
CA GLY A 415 18.52 8.05 5.43
C GLY A 415 19.24 7.84 6.76
N ASN A 416 18.64 8.09 7.92
CA ASN A 416 19.25 7.75 9.21
C ASN A 416 19.11 6.25 9.50
N LEU A 417 20.06 5.68 10.26
CA LEU A 417 19.95 4.27 10.66
C LEU A 417 18.82 4.11 11.69
N SER A 418 17.93 3.15 11.42
CA SER A 418 16.93 2.71 12.38
C SER A 418 17.60 2.00 13.55
N THR A 419 16.93 2.01 14.70
CA THR A 419 17.37 1.30 15.91
C THR A 419 17.10 -0.21 15.86
N THR A 420 16.31 -0.69 14.90
CA THR A 420 16.17 -2.13 14.62
C THR A 420 17.25 -2.62 13.67
N HIS A 421 17.75 -3.84 13.91
CA HIS A 421 18.75 -4.51 13.07
C HIS A 421 18.15 -5.64 12.22
N GLU A 422 16.83 -5.68 12.11
CA GLU A 422 16.07 -6.70 11.38
C GLU A 422 16.05 -6.43 9.86
N ASN A 423 17.22 -6.53 9.24
CA ASN A 423 17.44 -6.31 7.81
C ASN A 423 17.83 -7.61 7.11
N ILE A 424 17.50 -7.73 5.83
CA ILE A 424 17.78 -8.91 5.00
C ILE A 424 18.73 -8.57 3.85
N ASP A 425 19.27 -9.58 3.17
CA ASP A 425 20.06 -9.34 1.97
C ASP A 425 19.20 -9.02 0.74
N VAL A 426 19.86 -8.49 -0.30
CA VAL A 426 19.21 -8.04 -1.54
C VAL A 426 18.53 -9.21 -2.26
N GLU A 427 19.13 -10.39 -2.27
CA GLU A 427 18.56 -11.58 -2.92
C GLU A 427 17.24 -12.00 -2.27
N THR A 428 17.18 -11.95 -0.94
CA THR A 428 15.96 -12.24 -0.17
C THR A 428 14.89 -11.18 -0.43
N ALA A 429 15.27 -9.90 -0.49
CA ALA A 429 14.33 -8.82 -0.82
C ALA A 429 13.79 -8.93 -2.26
N LEU A 430 14.64 -9.27 -3.24
CA LEU A 430 14.21 -9.52 -4.62
C LEU A 430 13.26 -10.72 -4.70
N ARG A 431 13.55 -11.81 -3.99
CA ARG A 431 12.67 -12.99 -3.89
C ARG A 431 11.32 -12.64 -3.28
N ALA A 432 11.30 -11.78 -2.27
CA ALA A 432 10.09 -11.30 -1.60
C ALA A 432 9.19 -10.44 -2.51
N TYR A 433 9.77 -9.69 -3.45
CA TYR A 433 9.04 -8.93 -4.49
C TYR A 433 8.81 -9.71 -5.80
N THR A 434 9.18 -10.99 -5.88
CA THR A 434 9.00 -11.79 -7.09
C THR A 434 8.27 -13.09 -6.76
N VAL A 435 9.00 -14.17 -6.50
CA VAL A 435 8.46 -15.52 -6.30
C VAL A 435 7.52 -15.58 -5.10
N GLU A 436 7.91 -15.00 -3.95
CA GLU A 436 7.09 -15.12 -2.73
C GLU A 436 5.84 -14.24 -2.79
N ALA A 437 5.94 -12.99 -3.27
CA ALA A 437 4.78 -12.15 -3.51
C ALA A 437 3.82 -12.79 -4.53
N ARG A 438 4.34 -13.36 -5.61
CA ARG A 438 3.52 -14.07 -6.60
C ARG A 438 2.79 -15.28 -6.01
N SER A 439 3.51 -16.11 -5.26
CA SER A 439 2.92 -17.28 -4.59
C SER A 439 1.92 -16.91 -3.49
N CYS A 440 2.18 -15.80 -2.77
CA CYS A 440 1.25 -15.23 -1.79
C CYS A 440 -0.09 -14.85 -2.43
N LEU A 441 -0.07 -14.45 -3.71
CA LEU A 441 -1.26 -14.14 -4.52
C LEU A 441 -1.84 -15.35 -5.27
N GLY A 442 -1.42 -16.57 -4.93
CA GLY A 442 -1.93 -17.82 -5.53
C GLY A 442 -1.40 -18.10 -6.94
N MET A 443 -0.27 -17.52 -7.32
CA MET A 443 0.35 -17.70 -8.63
C MET A 443 1.71 -18.40 -8.55
N GLU A 444 2.03 -19.23 -9.53
CA GLU A 444 3.35 -19.85 -9.70
C GLU A 444 4.25 -19.02 -10.65
N GLY A 445 5.57 -19.16 -10.54
CA GLY A 445 6.56 -18.49 -11.39
C GLY A 445 7.31 -17.36 -10.69
N GLY A 446 7.63 -16.28 -11.42
CA GLY A 446 8.50 -15.20 -10.91
C GLY A 446 9.99 -15.53 -11.00
N THR A 447 10.36 -16.46 -11.88
CA THR A 447 11.74 -16.88 -12.16
C THR A 447 12.06 -16.66 -13.65
N LEU A 448 13.33 -16.85 -14.03
CA LEU A 448 13.79 -16.78 -15.42
C LEU A 448 14.02 -18.19 -16.02
N ASP A 449 13.22 -19.17 -15.63
CA ASP A 449 13.38 -20.55 -16.13
C ASP A 449 12.68 -20.75 -17.49
N GLU A 450 13.18 -21.68 -18.31
CA GLU A 450 12.50 -22.09 -19.56
C GLU A 450 11.07 -22.56 -19.24
N GLY A 451 10.08 -22.01 -19.93
CA GLY A 451 8.66 -22.30 -19.70
C GLY A 451 8.02 -21.53 -18.54
N ALA A 452 8.76 -20.70 -17.80
CA ALA A 452 8.16 -19.80 -16.82
C ALA A 452 7.32 -18.70 -17.52
N PRO A 453 6.33 -18.11 -16.83
CA PRO A 453 5.57 -16.98 -17.36
C PRO A 453 6.48 -15.83 -17.80
N ALA A 454 6.21 -15.25 -18.96
CA ALA A 454 6.93 -14.14 -19.57
C ALA A 454 6.55 -12.79 -18.93
N ASP A 455 6.68 -12.73 -17.61
CA ASP A 455 6.48 -11.57 -16.76
C ASP A 455 7.85 -11.02 -16.37
N LEU A 456 8.31 -10.01 -17.10
CA LEU A 456 9.72 -9.62 -17.16
C LEU A 456 9.87 -8.11 -17.08
N ILE A 457 11.02 -7.67 -16.60
CA ILE A 457 11.46 -6.28 -16.68
C ILE A 457 12.87 -6.19 -17.25
N LEU A 458 13.16 -5.06 -17.89
CA LEU A 458 14.52 -4.66 -18.25
C LEU A 458 14.99 -3.53 -17.35
N LEU A 459 16.19 -3.66 -16.82
CA LEU A 459 16.81 -2.71 -15.90
C LEU A 459 18.09 -2.11 -16.50
N ASP A 460 18.39 -0.86 -16.16
CA ASP A 460 19.65 -0.23 -16.59
C ASP A 460 20.89 -0.80 -15.87
N ARG A 461 20.69 -1.41 -14.70
CA ARG A 461 21.74 -2.06 -13.90
C ARG A 461 21.16 -3.16 -13.02
N ASP A 462 22.03 -4.04 -12.55
CA ASP A 462 21.65 -5.19 -11.73
C ASP A 462 21.45 -4.76 -10.27
N PRO A 463 20.24 -4.92 -9.69
CA PRO A 463 19.95 -4.56 -8.29
C PRO A 463 20.89 -5.20 -7.28
N ARG A 464 21.47 -6.37 -7.60
CA ARG A 464 22.41 -7.11 -6.73
C ARG A 464 23.79 -6.46 -6.63
N THR A 465 24.10 -5.57 -7.56
CA THR A 465 25.40 -4.87 -7.64
C THR A 465 25.32 -3.40 -7.26
N VAL A 466 24.11 -2.91 -6.95
CA VAL A 466 23.88 -1.54 -6.49
C VAL A 466 24.40 -1.35 -5.07
N ASP A 467 25.01 -0.20 -4.81
CA ASP A 467 25.24 0.26 -3.45
C ASP A 467 23.93 0.84 -2.89
N TRP A 468 23.17 0.01 -2.18
CA TRP A 468 21.91 0.38 -1.56
C TRP A 468 22.03 1.47 -0.48
N MET A 469 23.25 1.88 -0.13
CA MET A 469 23.47 3.03 0.76
C MET A 469 23.39 4.37 0.03
N GLN A 470 23.49 4.37 -1.30
CA GLN A 470 23.36 5.56 -2.15
C GLN A 470 21.94 5.69 -2.70
N PRO A 471 21.37 6.90 -2.81
CA PRO A 471 19.96 7.10 -3.13
C PRO A 471 19.55 6.67 -4.54
N GLU A 472 20.49 6.40 -5.45
CA GLU A 472 20.17 6.06 -6.83
C GLU A 472 19.65 4.62 -6.97
N ASP A 473 18.38 4.49 -7.34
CA ASP A 473 17.77 3.22 -7.71
C ASP A 473 18.14 2.80 -9.16
N PRO A 474 18.10 1.49 -9.48
CA PRO A 474 18.00 1.04 -10.87
C PRO A 474 16.80 1.68 -11.58
N ARG A 475 16.91 1.86 -12.90
CA ARG A 475 15.78 2.35 -13.72
C ARG A 475 15.09 1.19 -14.42
N ILE A 476 13.76 1.18 -14.38
CA ILE A 476 12.92 0.33 -15.22
C ILE A 476 12.96 0.88 -16.65
N LEU A 477 13.48 0.08 -17.58
CA LEU A 477 13.55 0.41 -19.00
C LEU A 477 12.35 -0.16 -19.76
N ALA A 478 11.83 -1.30 -19.33
CA ALA A 478 10.66 -1.93 -19.92
C ALA A 478 9.99 -2.88 -18.94
N THR A 479 8.67 -3.04 -19.09
CA THR A 479 7.84 -4.00 -18.35
C THR A 479 7.03 -4.82 -19.34
N ILE A 480 7.11 -6.13 -19.19
CA ILE A 480 6.52 -7.12 -20.08
C ILE A 480 5.63 -8.02 -19.22
N VAL A 481 4.38 -8.18 -19.63
CA VAL A 481 3.37 -8.99 -18.94
C VAL A 481 2.79 -9.96 -19.94
N ASP A 482 2.84 -11.26 -19.62
CA ASP A 482 2.40 -12.32 -20.54
C ASP A 482 3.07 -12.24 -21.93
N GLY A 483 4.35 -11.86 -21.97
CA GLY A 483 5.09 -11.66 -23.23
C GLY A 483 4.69 -10.41 -24.02
N ARG A 484 3.77 -9.58 -23.52
CA ARG A 484 3.35 -8.31 -24.14
C ARG A 484 4.09 -7.15 -23.50
N LEU A 485 4.66 -6.26 -24.31
CA LEU A 485 5.29 -5.04 -23.80
C LEU A 485 4.21 -4.06 -23.33
N ILE A 486 4.18 -3.77 -22.03
CA ILE A 486 3.20 -2.88 -21.39
C ILE A 486 3.79 -1.49 -21.16
N HIS A 487 5.06 -1.44 -20.75
CA HIS A 487 5.79 -0.19 -20.54
C HIS A 487 7.15 -0.23 -21.22
N GLU A 488 7.58 0.89 -21.77
CA GLU A 488 8.92 1.13 -22.30
C GLU A 488 9.29 2.59 -22.00
N LEU A 489 10.41 2.79 -21.33
CA LEU A 489 10.92 4.12 -21.03
C LEU A 489 11.27 4.82 -22.35
N SER A 490 10.62 5.96 -22.60
CA SER A 490 10.94 6.78 -23.79
C SER A 490 12.28 7.49 -23.59
N ASP A 491 13.08 7.57 -24.67
CA ASP A 491 14.39 8.24 -24.70
C ASP A 491 14.35 9.74 -24.32
#